data_AF-A0A485AMV3-F1
#
_entry.id   AF-A0A485AMV3-F1
#
_cell.length_a   1.000
_cell.length_b   1.000
_cell.length_c   1.000
_cell.angle_alpha   90.00
_cell.angle_beta   90.00
_cell.angle_gamma   90.00
#
_symmetry.space_group_name_H-M   'P 1'
#
loop_
_entity.id
_entity.type
_entity.pdbx_description
1 polymer ?
#
loop_
_entity_poly.entity_id
_entity_poly.type
_entity_poly.pdbx_seq_one_letter_code
_entity_poly.pdbx_strand_id
1 'polypeptide(L)'
;MELGKWADLVILAPATADLIARITAGMANDLVSTICLATPSPVAVVPAMNQQMYRAAATQHNLDVLASRDLLIWGPDSGSQACGDVGPGRMLDPLTIVDLAAAHFSPVKDLQHLNIMITAGPTREPLDPVRYITNHSSGKMGFAIAEAAALRGANVTLVSGPVSLPHAGLCAAD
;
A
#
# COMPACT_ATOMS: atom_id res chain seq x y z
N MET A 1 -15.02 -15.65 7.61
CA MET A 1 -13.56 -15.89 7.54
C MET A 1 -12.97 -15.51 6.20
N GLU A 2 -13.62 -15.77 5.07
CA GLU A 2 -13.12 -15.37 3.74
C GLU A 2 -12.73 -13.88 3.66
N LEU A 3 -13.56 -12.98 4.22
CA LEU A 3 -13.28 -11.54 4.19
C LEU A 3 -11.95 -11.16 4.87
N GLY A 4 -11.59 -11.82 5.98
CA GLY A 4 -10.33 -11.56 6.68
C GLY A 4 -9.11 -12.13 5.98
N LYS A 5 -9.28 -13.20 5.18
CA LYS A 5 -8.21 -13.79 4.37
C LYS A 5 -8.00 -13.07 3.04
N TRP A 6 -9.04 -12.42 2.53
CA TRP A 6 -9.03 -11.71 1.26
C TRP A 6 -8.37 -10.33 1.36
N ALA A 7 -8.52 -9.63 2.49
CA ALA A 7 -8.01 -8.28 2.65
C ALA A 7 -6.48 -8.25 2.67
N ASP A 8 -5.84 -7.34 1.94
CA ASP A 8 -4.40 -7.07 2.06
C ASP A 8 -4.07 -6.07 3.19
N LEU A 9 -5.06 -5.29 3.64
CA LEU A 9 -4.99 -4.33 4.75
C LEU A 9 -6.40 -4.14 5.31
N VAL A 10 -6.54 -4.11 6.64
CA VAL A 10 -7.80 -3.78 7.32
C VAL A 10 -7.67 -2.40 7.95
N ILE A 11 -8.59 -1.47 7.63
CA ILE A 11 -8.58 -0.11 8.19
C ILE A 11 -9.82 0.11 9.06
N LEU A 12 -9.60 0.49 10.31
CA LEU A 12 -10.64 0.82 11.27
C LEU A 12 -10.77 2.34 11.37
N ALA A 13 -11.71 2.92 10.60
CA ALA A 13 -11.92 4.36 10.51
C ALA A 13 -13.42 4.71 10.54
N PRO A 14 -13.95 5.28 11.64
CA PRO A 14 -13.25 5.59 12.91
C PRO A 14 -13.05 4.36 13.80
N ALA A 15 -11.92 4.32 14.51
CA ALA A 15 -11.71 3.44 15.66
C ALA A 15 -12.08 4.14 16.97
N THR A 16 -13.24 3.80 17.52
CA THR A 16 -13.70 4.34 18.81
C THR A 16 -12.92 3.73 19.98
N ALA A 17 -12.95 4.36 21.15
CA ALA A 17 -12.29 3.82 22.36
C ALA A 17 -12.77 2.40 22.70
N ASP A 18 -14.07 2.15 22.51
CA ASP A 18 -14.71 0.86 22.74
C ASP A 18 -14.22 -0.22 21.75
N LEU A 19 -14.13 0.11 20.45
CA LEU A 19 -13.56 -0.81 19.45
C LEU A 19 -12.08 -1.12 19.75
N ILE A 20 -11.29 -0.09 20.09
CA ILE A 20 -9.88 -0.25 20.48
C ILE A 20 -9.75 -1.18 21.68
N ALA A 21 -10.58 -1.01 22.71
CA ALA A 21 -10.57 -1.86 23.89
C ALA A 21 -10.91 -3.33 23.56
N ARG A 22 -11.93 -3.56 22.73
CA ARG A 22 -12.32 -4.93 22.33
C ARG A 22 -11.21 -5.64 21.55
N ILE A 23 -10.56 -4.95 20.60
CA ILE A 23 -9.46 -5.53 19.82
C ILE A 23 -8.24 -5.79 20.71
N THR A 24 -7.94 -4.87 21.63
CA THR A 24 -6.84 -5.04 22.59
C THR A 24 -7.04 -6.28 23.47
N ALA A 25 -8.28 -6.49 23.93
CA ALA A 25 -8.67 -7.65 24.73
C ALA A 25 -8.79 -8.96 23.92
N GLY A 26 -8.70 -8.90 22.59
CA GLY A 26 -8.86 -10.09 21.72
C GLY A 26 -10.31 -10.60 21.67
N MET A 27 -11.30 -9.72 21.81
CA MET A 27 -12.70 -10.09 21.67
C MET A 27 -13.04 -10.40 20.21
N ALA A 28 -13.98 -11.32 19.99
CA ALA A 28 -14.51 -11.68 18.67
C ALA A 28 -16.04 -11.85 18.73
N ASN A 29 -16.70 -10.82 19.27
CA ASN A 29 -18.14 -10.84 19.54
C ASN A 29 -18.98 -10.08 18.51
N ASP A 30 -18.34 -9.44 17.53
CA ASP A 30 -18.95 -8.86 16.33
C ASP A 30 -18.11 -9.18 15.09
N LEU A 31 -18.63 -8.88 13.89
CA LEU A 31 -17.95 -9.19 12.63
C LEU A 31 -16.57 -8.50 12.54
N VAL A 32 -16.48 -7.23 12.95
CA VAL A 32 -15.26 -6.41 12.83
C VAL A 32 -14.16 -6.95 13.72
N SER A 33 -14.45 -7.14 15.01
CA SER A 33 -13.52 -7.71 16.00
C SER A 33 -13.10 -9.13 15.64
N THR A 34 -14.02 -9.95 15.13
CA THR A 34 -13.71 -11.29 14.61
C THR A 34 -12.75 -11.24 13.42
N ILE A 35 -12.94 -10.30 12.48
CA ILE A 35 -12.04 -10.13 11.33
C ILE A 35 -10.66 -9.68 11.81
N CYS A 36 -10.58 -8.69 12.71
CA CYS A 36 -9.32 -8.17 13.22
C CYS A 36 -8.52 -9.25 13.98
N LEU A 37 -9.19 -10.16 14.68
CA LEU A 37 -8.53 -11.25 15.40
C LEU A 37 -8.06 -12.38 14.46
N ALA A 38 -8.76 -12.61 13.35
CA ALA A 38 -8.53 -13.75 12.46
C ALA A 38 -7.75 -13.42 11.18
N THR A 39 -7.55 -12.14 10.86
CA THR A 39 -6.85 -11.73 9.64
C THR A 39 -5.33 -11.90 9.78
N PRO A 40 -4.63 -12.45 8.76
CA PRO A 40 -3.17 -12.44 8.71
C PRO A 40 -2.60 -11.09 8.24
N SER A 41 -3.46 -10.18 7.79
CA SER A 41 -3.07 -8.93 7.15
C SER A 41 -2.87 -7.81 8.16
N PRO A 42 -2.06 -6.78 7.85
CA PRO A 42 -1.89 -5.63 8.72
C PRO A 42 -3.24 -4.97 9.05
N VAL A 43 -3.37 -4.50 10.29
CA VAL A 43 -4.55 -3.76 10.75
C VAL A 43 -4.14 -2.34 11.11
N ALA A 44 -4.76 -1.36 10.45
CA ALA A 44 -4.62 0.05 10.75
C ALA A 44 -5.79 0.55 11.61
N VAL A 45 -5.46 1.18 12.73
CA VAL A 45 -6.39 1.77 13.69
C VAL A 45 -6.36 3.28 13.50
N VAL A 46 -7.50 3.89 13.19
CA VAL A 46 -7.61 5.35 13.03
C VAL A 46 -8.46 5.92 14.17
N PRO A 47 -7.86 6.32 15.32
CA PRO A 47 -8.61 6.68 16.51
C PRO A 47 -9.49 7.90 16.28
N ALA A 48 -10.75 7.83 16.75
CA ALA A 48 -11.64 8.99 16.76
C ALA A 48 -12.56 8.96 17.99
N MET A 49 -12.43 9.97 18.85
CA MET A 49 -13.17 10.10 20.10
C MET A 49 -12.97 11.49 20.71
N ASN A 50 -13.78 11.86 21.70
CA ASN A 50 -13.56 13.09 22.46
C ASN A 50 -12.14 13.11 23.10
N GLN A 51 -11.55 14.30 23.24
CA GLN A 51 -10.21 14.49 23.81
C GLN A 51 -10.00 13.82 25.17
N GLN A 52 -11.00 13.85 26.05
CA GLN A 52 -10.92 13.22 27.38
C GLN A 52 -10.86 11.70 27.26
N MET A 53 -11.66 11.11 26.35
CA MET A 53 -11.62 9.67 26.07
C MET A 53 -10.27 9.27 25.47
N TYR A 54 -9.71 10.09 24.57
CA TYR A 54 -8.42 9.81 23.97
C TYR A 54 -7.30 9.83 25.03
N ARG A 55 -7.28 10.85 25.89
CA ARG A 55 -6.29 11.01 26.96
C ARG A 55 -6.45 10.04 28.12
N ALA A 56 -7.56 9.31 28.21
CA ALA A 56 -7.78 8.36 29.28
C ALA A 56 -6.67 7.31 29.30
N ALA A 57 -6.16 6.99 30.50
CA ALA A 57 -5.06 6.04 30.66
C ALA A 57 -5.36 4.67 30.04
N ALA A 58 -6.61 4.22 30.11
CA ALA A 58 -7.05 2.97 29.49
C ALA A 58 -6.92 3.02 27.96
N THR A 59 -7.33 4.11 27.31
CA THR A 59 -7.21 4.28 25.86
C THR A 59 -5.76 4.32 25.42
N GLN A 60 -4.91 5.09 26.13
CA GLN A 60 -3.49 5.18 25.83
C GLN A 60 -2.80 3.82 25.99
N HIS A 61 -3.06 3.12 27.10
CA HIS A 61 -2.55 1.77 27.32
C HIS A 61 -2.97 0.80 26.21
N ASN A 62 -4.23 0.86 25.78
CA ASN A 62 -4.72 0.02 24.69
C ASN A 62 -3.99 0.33 23.38
N LEU A 63 -3.78 1.60 23.03
CA LEU A 63 -3.04 1.99 21.84
C LEU A 63 -1.59 1.50 21.87
N ASP A 64 -0.93 1.59 23.03
CA ASP A 64 0.44 1.06 23.23
C ASP A 64 0.50 -0.46 23.05
N VAL A 65 -0.49 -1.19 23.58
CA VAL A 65 -0.59 -2.64 23.42
C VAL A 65 -0.81 -3.00 21.95
N LEU A 66 -1.70 -2.30 21.24
CA LEU A 66 -1.91 -2.53 19.82
C LEU A 66 -0.65 -2.22 19.00
N ALA A 67 0.06 -1.13 19.30
CA ALA A 67 1.32 -0.80 18.66
C ALA A 67 2.40 -1.87 18.91
N SER A 68 2.47 -2.43 20.13
CA SER A 68 3.40 -3.54 20.46
C SER A 68 3.08 -4.86 19.75
N ARG A 69 1.89 -4.97 19.16
CA ARG A 69 1.43 -6.12 18.35
C ARG A 69 1.54 -5.82 16.85
N ASP A 70 2.30 -4.80 16.47
CA ASP A 70 2.54 -4.37 15.09
C ASP A 70 1.27 -3.86 14.34
N LEU A 71 0.22 -3.45 15.07
CA LEU A 71 -0.88 -2.72 14.44
C LEU A 71 -0.45 -1.30 14.11
N LEU A 72 -0.91 -0.79 12.96
CA LEU A 72 -0.59 0.55 12.50
C LEU A 72 -1.52 1.55 13.21
N ILE A 73 -0.97 2.43 14.04
CA ILE A 73 -1.77 3.48 14.68
C ILE A 73 -1.69 4.77 13.85
N TRP A 74 -2.79 5.13 13.20
CA TRP A 74 -2.88 6.29 12.32
C TRP A 74 -3.69 7.41 12.97
N GLY A 75 -2.99 8.42 13.47
CA GLY A 75 -3.58 9.56 14.16
C GLY A 75 -3.67 9.36 15.69
N PRO A 76 -4.60 10.03 16.38
CA PRO A 76 -5.61 10.94 15.84
C PRO A 76 -5.01 12.28 15.38
N ASP A 77 -5.80 13.06 14.65
CA ASP A 77 -5.54 14.47 14.40
C ASP A 77 -5.92 15.34 15.61
N SER A 78 -5.42 16.58 15.63
CA SER A 78 -5.79 17.61 16.59
C SER A 78 -6.64 18.70 15.92
N GLY A 79 -7.74 19.11 16.55
CA GLY A 79 -8.58 20.17 15.98
C GLY A 79 -9.79 20.51 16.84
N SER A 80 -10.64 21.40 16.32
CA SER A 80 -11.91 21.77 16.96
C SER A 80 -12.85 20.57 17.03
N GLN A 81 -13.31 20.25 18.23
CA GLN A 81 -14.26 19.16 18.48
C GLN A 81 -15.70 19.70 18.56
N ALA A 82 -16.68 18.80 18.42
CA ALA A 82 -18.10 19.15 18.51
C ALA A 82 -18.50 19.77 19.87
N CYS A 83 -17.68 19.58 20.91
CA CYS A 83 -17.86 20.17 22.25
C CYS A 83 -17.25 21.59 22.40
N GLY A 84 -16.57 22.12 21.37
CA GLY A 84 -15.90 23.43 21.42
C GLY A 84 -14.44 23.38 21.92
N ASP A 85 -13.98 22.23 22.40
CA ASP A 85 -12.59 22.03 22.82
C ASP A 85 -11.65 21.85 21.60
N VAL A 86 -10.39 22.24 21.77
CA VAL A 86 -9.32 22.01 20.79
C VAL A 86 -8.32 21.02 21.36
N GLY A 87 -8.09 19.92 20.64
CA GLY A 87 -7.12 18.91 21.06
C GLY A 87 -7.16 17.61 20.26
N PRO A 88 -6.35 16.62 20.67
CA PRO A 88 -6.29 15.34 19.99
C PRO A 88 -7.60 14.57 20.14
N GLY A 89 -7.93 13.75 19.15
CA GLY A 89 -9.10 12.86 19.17
C GLY A 89 -9.98 12.95 17.92
N ARG A 90 -9.72 13.91 17.03
CA ARG A 90 -10.36 13.94 15.72
C ARG A 90 -9.77 12.82 14.85
N MET A 91 -10.60 12.11 14.09
CA MET A 91 -10.10 11.18 13.08
C MET A 91 -9.22 11.94 12.07
N LEU A 92 -8.20 11.28 11.53
CA LEU A 92 -7.51 11.79 10.33
C LEU A 92 -8.51 12.08 9.22
N ASP A 93 -8.18 13.05 8.37
CA ASP A 93 -8.97 13.31 7.16
C ASP A 93 -9.02 12.05 6.28
N PRO A 94 -10.19 11.70 5.71
CA PRO A 94 -10.31 10.52 4.85
C PRO A 94 -9.29 10.46 3.71
N LEU A 95 -8.94 11.60 3.10
CA LEU A 95 -7.94 11.61 2.03
C LEU A 95 -6.54 11.30 2.55
N THR A 96 -6.20 11.76 3.76
CA THR A 96 -4.95 11.37 4.43
C THR A 96 -4.92 9.86 4.71
N ILE A 97 -6.03 9.23 5.06
CA ILE A 97 -6.11 7.78 5.26
C ILE A 97 -5.88 7.04 3.93
N VAL A 98 -6.45 7.53 2.83
CA VAL A 98 -6.21 6.98 1.48
C VAL A 98 -4.73 7.10 1.11
N ASP A 99 -4.11 8.25 1.35
CA ASP A 99 -2.69 8.46 1.08
C ASP A 99 -1.80 7.51 1.89
N LEU A 100 -2.12 7.30 3.17
CA LEU A 100 -1.41 6.34 4.03
C LEU A 100 -1.57 4.90 3.53
N ALA A 101 -2.77 4.52 3.08
CA ALA A 101 -3.00 3.20 2.50
C ALA A 101 -2.23 3.02 1.19
N ALA A 102 -2.23 4.02 0.31
CA ALA A 102 -1.46 3.98 -0.94
C ALA A 102 0.05 3.94 -0.68
N ALA A 103 0.54 4.69 0.31
CA ALA A 103 1.93 4.68 0.73
C ALA A 103 2.35 3.32 1.33
N HIS A 104 1.46 2.66 2.08
CA HIS A 104 1.70 1.34 2.64
C HIS A 104 2.00 0.28 1.56
N PHE A 105 1.33 0.38 0.41
CA PHE A 105 1.54 -0.50 -0.73
C PHE A 105 2.52 0.06 -1.77
N SER A 106 3.13 1.22 -1.51
CA SER A 106 4.03 1.84 -2.48
C SER A 106 5.30 0.98 -2.66
N PRO A 107 5.78 0.80 -3.90
CA PRO A 107 7.00 0.07 -4.17
C PRO A 107 8.17 0.65 -3.37
N VAL A 108 8.89 -0.20 -2.65
CA VAL A 108 10.12 0.20 -1.97
C VAL A 108 11.10 0.71 -3.03
N LYS A 109 11.67 1.90 -2.84
CA LYS A 109 12.68 2.49 -3.75
C LYS A 109 14.08 1.90 -3.54
N ASP A 110 14.16 0.59 -3.38
CA ASP A 110 15.40 -0.11 -3.06
C ASP A 110 16.34 -0.28 -4.27
N LEU A 111 15.87 -0.02 -5.49
CA LEU A 111 16.69 -0.09 -6.71
C LEU A 111 17.25 1.27 -7.13
N GLN A 112 17.06 2.33 -6.36
CA GLN A 112 17.42 3.72 -6.71
C GLN A 112 18.89 3.98 -7.10
N HIS A 113 19.79 3.06 -6.76
CA HIS A 113 21.23 3.16 -7.00
C HIS A 113 21.69 2.27 -8.17
N LEU A 114 20.78 1.58 -8.84
CA LEU A 114 21.08 0.62 -9.89
C LEU A 114 20.74 1.19 -11.28
N ASN A 115 21.63 0.94 -12.23
CA ASN A 115 21.37 1.10 -13.65
C ASN A 115 21.05 -0.29 -14.22
N ILE A 116 19.85 -0.49 -14.76
CA ILE A 116 19.38 -1.79 -15.24
C ILE A 116 19.08 -1.72 -16.73
N MET A 117 19.74 -2.54 -17.53
CA MET A 117 19.40 -2.73 -18.94
C MET A 117 18.52 -3.97 -19.10
N ILE A 118 17.37 -3.81 -19.75
CA ILE A 118 16.42 -4.88 -20.04
C ILE A 118 16.23 -4.98 -21.54
N THR A 119 16.32 -6.19 -22.09
CA THR A 119 15.96 -6.47 -23.49
C THR A 119 14.57 -7.11 -23.55
N ALA A 120 13.67 -6.61 -24.40
CA ALA A 120 12.31 -7.14 -24.51
C ALA A 120 11.82 -7.20 -25.95
N GLY A 121 10.84 -8.07 -26.25
CA GLY A 121 10.25 -8.19 -27.58
C GLY A 121 10.92 -9.25 -28.47
N PRO A 122 10.47 -9.37 -29.72
CA PRO A 122 10.99 -10.36 -30.65
C PRO A 122 12.28 -9.87 -31.33
N THR A 123 13.03 -10.76 -31.95
CA THR A 123 14.16 -10.41 -32.82
C THR A 123 13.74 -10.64 -34.26
N ARG A 124 14.20 -9.80 -35.20
CA ARG A 124 13.98 -9.99 -36.64
C ARG A 124 15.31 -10.18 -37.35
N GLU A 125 15.56 -11.40 -37.83
CA GLU A 125 16.75 -11.71 -38.62
C GLU A 125 16.40 -11.63 -40.11
N PRO A 126 17.01 -10.70 -40.89
CA PRO A 126 16.67 -10.51 -42.29
C PRO A 126 17.08 -11.71 -43.15
N LEU A 127 16.16 -12.21 -43.98
CA LEU A 127 16.48 -13.16 -45.05
C LEU A 127 16.73 -12.43 -46.37
N ASP A 128 15.94 -11.39 -46.63
CA ASP A 128 16.01 -10.49 -47.77
C ASP A 128 15.30 -9.17 -47.38
N PRO A 129 15.19 -8.16 -48.27
CA PRO A 129 14.58 -6.87 -47.92
C PRO A 129 13.11 -6.91 -47.45
N VAL A 130 12.41 -8.03 -47.64
CA VAL A 130 10.97 -8.17 -47.32
C VAL A 130 10.72 -9.20 -46.23
N ARG A 131 11.47 -10.31 -46.22
CA ARG A 131 11.26 -11.45 -45.32
C ARG A 131 12.30 -11.48 -44.21
N TYR A 132 11.86 -11.90 -43.04
CA TYR A 132 12.72 -12.10 -41.88
C TYR A 132 12.23 -13.30 -41.06
N ILE A 133 13.15 -13.90 -40.32
CA ILE A 133 12.84 -14.91 -39.29
C ILE A 133 12.62 -14.16 -37.98
N THR A 134 11.53 -14.45 -37.28
CA THR A 134 11.22 -13.85 -35.98
C THR A 134 10.69 -14.91 -35.00
N ASN A 135 10.84 -14.64 -33.72
CA ASN A 135 10.14 -15.38 -32.68
C ASN A 135 8.76 -14.74 -32.35
N HIS A 136 7.95 -15.44 -31.55
CA HIS A 136 6.60 -15.00 -31.14
C HIS A 136 6.58 -14.18 -29.84
N SER A 137 7.72 -13.64 -29.40
CA SER A 137 7.76 -12.84 -28.18
C SER A 137 6.87 -11.62 -28.32
N SER A 138 5.97 -11.43 -27.35
CA SER A 138 5.11 -10.25 -27.28
C SER A 138 5.78 -9.06 -26.61
N GLY A 139 6.94 -9.24 -25.98
CA GLY A 139 7.63 -8.20 -25.20
C GLY A 139 6.99 -7.85 -23.85
N LYS A 140 5.72 -8.21 -23.60
CA LYS A 140 4.94 -7.78 -22.42
C LYS A 140 5.64 -8.02 -21.09
N MET A 141 6.28 -9.18 -20.92
CA MET A 141 7.00 -9.51 -19.69
C MET A 141 8.19 -8.57 -19.45
N GLY A 142 9.03 -8.34 -20.47
CA GLY A 142 10.19 -7.47 -20.33
C GLY A 142 9.80 -6.01 -20.07
N PHE A 143 8.71 -5.54 -20.69
CA PHE A 143 8.14 -4.22 -20.42
C PHE A 143 7.63 -4.11 -18.97
N ALA A 144 6.89 -5.10 -18.48
CA ALA A 144 6.39 -5.11 -17.10
C ALA A 144 7.53 -5.12 -16.06
N ILE A 145 8.61 -5.87 -16.33
CA ILE A 145 9.80 -5.87 -15.47
C ILE A 145 10.49 -4.50 -15.49
N ALA A 146 10.61 -3.87 -16.66
CA ALA A 146 11.21 -2.55 -16.79
C ALA A 146 10.41 -1.48 -16.03
N GLU A 147 9.09 -1.50 -16.13
CA GLU A 147 8.20 -0.62 -15.39
C GLU A 147 8.32 -0.84 -13.88
N ALA A 148 8.26 -2.09 -13.41
CA ALA A 148 8.40 -2.41 -11.99
C ALA A 148 9.77 -2.00 -11.43
N ALA A 149 10.85 -2.16 -12.19
CA ALA A 149 12.18 -1.73 -11.79
C ALA A 149 12.29 -0.20 -11.69
N ALA A 150 11.71 0.53 -12.65
CA ALA A 150 11.66 1.99 -12.63
C ALA A 150 10.80 2.51 -11.46
N LEU A 151 9.66 1.88 -11.17
CA LEU A 151 8.82 2.22 -10.01
C LEU A 151 9.55 2.02 -8.67
N ARG A 152 10.46 1.03 -8.59
CA ARG A 152 11.38 0.82 -7.45
C ARG A 152 12.63 1.71 -7.48
N GLY A 153 12.67 2.68 -8.40
CA GLY A 153 13.68 3.73 -8.45
C GLY A 153 14.88 3.47 -9.35
N ALA A 154 15.00 2.30 -9.98
CA ALA A 154 16.14 2.02 -10.87
C ALA A 154 16.20 2.98 -12.06
N ASN A 155 17.40 3.30 -12.52
CA ASN A 155 17.60 3.94 -13.81
C ASN A 155 17.59 2.85 -14.90
N VAL A 156 16.46 2.73 -15.60
CA VAL A 156 16.20 1.62 -16.51
C VAL A 156 16.42 2.02 -17.97
N THR A 157 17.22 1.24 -18.70
CA THR A 157 17.31 1.28 -20.16
C THR A 157 16.59 0.07 -20.74
N LEU A 158 15.56 0.29 -21.55
CA LEU A 158 14.81 -0.77 -22.22
C LEU A 158 15.21 -0.83 -23.70
N VAL A 159 15.87 -1.90 -24.10
CA VAL A 159 16.16 -2.21 -25.51
C VAL A 159 15.04 -3.10 -26.03
N SER A 160 14.23 -2.59 -26.95
CA SER A 160 13.06 -3.31 -27.45
C SER A 160 13.24 -3.82 -28.87
N GLY A 161 12.87 -5.07 -29.11
CA GLY A 161 12.50 -5.57 -30.42
C GLY A 161 11.20 -4.92 -30.94
N PRO A 162 10.79 -5.23 -32.18
CA PRO A 162 9.67 -4.55 -32.82
C PRO A 162 8.33 -4.98 -32.23
N VAL A 163 7.85 -4.19 -31.26
CA VAL A 163 6.52 -4.31 -30.63
C VAL A 163 5.89 -2.92 -30.48
N SER A 164 4.55 -2.87 -30.50
CA SER A 164 3.78 -1.65 -30.24
C SER A 164 3.20 -1.71 -28.82
N LEU A 165 4.06 -1.63 -27.80
CA LEU A 165 3.66 -1.57 -26.40
C LEU A 165 3.93 -0.16 -25.83
N PRO A 166 3.02 0.38 -25.00
CA PRO A 166 3.25 1.65 -24.31
C PRO A 166 4.43 1.53 -23.32
N HIS A 167 5.28 2.55 -23.26
CA HIS A 167 6.40 2.65 -22.32
C HIS A 167 6.36 4.01 -21.62
N ALA A 168 5.65 4.10 -20.50
CA ALA A 168 5.56 5.35 -19.74
C ALA A 168 6.91 5.66 -19.08
N GLY A 169 7.59 6.72 -19.53
CA GLY A 169 8.74 7.32 -18.83
C GLY A 169 10.08 6.58 -18.93
N LEU A 170 10.19 5.53 -19.75
CA LEU A 170 11.45 4.83 -20.03
C LEU A 170 12.13 5.47 -21.25
N CYS A 171 13.42 5.81 -21.15
CA CYS A 171 14.19 6.22 -22.33
C CYS A 171 14.31 5.02 -23.29
N ALA A 172 13.63 5.10 -24.43
CA ALA A 172 13.83 4.17 -25.52
C ALA A 172 15.21 4.44 -26.15
N ALA A 173 16.05 3.41 -26.21
CA ALA A 173 17.22 3.43 -27.07
C ALA A 173 16.84 2.70 -28.37
N ASP A 174 16.80 3.47 -29.46
CA ASP A 174 16.61 2.97 -30.83
C ASP A 174 17.87 2.26 -31.35
#